data_AF-V2UIF5-F1
#
_entry.id   AF-V2UIF5-F1
#
_cell.length_a   1.000
_cell.length_b   1.000
_cell.length_c   1.000
_cell.angle_alpha   90.00
_cell.angle_beta   90.00
_cell.angle_gamma   90.00
#
_symmetry.space_group_name_H-M   'P 1'
#
loop_
_entity.id
_entity.type
_entity.pdbx_description
1 polymer ?
#
loop_
_entity_poly.entity_id
_entity_poly.type
_entity_poly.pdbx_seq_one_letter_code
_entity_poly.pdbx_strand_id
1 'polypeptide(L)' 'MKIGIFWYFQNQIIGIEHNFNQSDQKFLGLIDITYNDVEYWKTLKHTFPNLQEFEYENVPPMKVIYNVKKKLCLYEH' A
#
# COMPACT_ATOMS: atom_id res chain seq x y z
N MET A 1 10.82 3.12 -8.93
CA MET A 1 10.23 3.72 -7.70
C MET A 1 9.41 2.62 -7.05
N LYS A 2 9.04 2.74 -5.77
CA LYS A 2 8.08 1.78 -5.22
C LYS A 2 6.91 2.53 -4.62
N ILE A 3 5.78 1.87 -4.66
CA ILE A 3 4.55 2.31 -4.06
C ILE A 3 3.98 1.11 -3.32
N GLY A 4 3.46 1.34 -2.14
CA GLY A 4 2.86 0.29 -1.34
C GLY A 4 1.69 0.81 -0.53
N ILE A 5 0.81 -0.12 -0.20
CA ILE A 5 -0.28 0.09 0.72
C ILE A 5 0.05 -0.70 1.97
N PHE A 6 0.02 -0.01 3.11
CA PHE A 6 0.47 -0.53 4.39
C PHE A 6 -0.58 -0.31 5.46
N TRP A 7 -0.58 -1.15 6.48
CA TRP A 7 -1.44 -1.05 7.65
C TRP A 7 -0.58 -1.14 8.89
N TYR A 8 -0.93 -0.35 9.91
CA TYR A 8 -0.37 -0.51 11.23
C TYR A 8 -1.30 -1.42 12.03
N PHE A 9 -0.81 -2.59 12.40
CA PHE A 9 -1.61 -3.59 13.10
C PHE A 9 -0.76 -4.27 14.16
N GLN A 10 -1.26 -4.39 15.40
CA GLN A 10 -0.54 -5.07 16.51
C GLN A 10 0.94 -4.66 16.63
N ASN A 11 1.22 -3.36 16.57
CA ASN A 11 2.56 -2.80 16.73
C ASN A 11 3.58 -3.20 15.63
N GLN A 12 3.08 -3.65 14.48
CA GLN A 12 3.86 -3.94 13.27
C GLN A 12 3.25 -3.24 12.05
N ILE A 13 4.10 -3.00 11.04
CA ILE A 13 3.69 -2.53 9.73
C ILE A 13 3.58 -3.75 8.82
N ILE A 14 2.40 -3.98 8.28
CA ILE A 14 2.13 -5.00 7.26
C ILE A 14 1.73 -4.31 5.97
N GLY A 15 1.97 -4.92 4.82
CA GLY A 15 1.56 -4.32 3.56
C GLY A 15 2.15 -5.00 2.36
N ILE A 16 1.78 -4.47 1.19
CA ILE A 16 2.21 -4.97 -0.10
C ILE A 16 2.84 -3.81 -0.86
N GLU A 17 4.03 -4.04 -1.41
CA GLU A 17 4.74 -3.07 -2.25
C GLU A 17 4.87 -3.57 -3.69
N HIS A 18 4.85 -2.62 -4.61
CA HIS A 18 5.04 -2.85 -6.02
C HIS A 18 6.16 -1.99 -6.58
N ASN A 19 6.90 -2.56 -7.52
CA ASN A 19 7.77 -1.78 -8.39
C ASN A 19 6.89 -0.95 -9.33
N PHE A 20 7.20 0.34 -9.44
CA PHE A 20 6.53 1.26 -10.33
C PHE A 20 7.54 1.98 -11.22
N ASN A 21 7.21 2.09 -12.51
CA ASN A 21 8.01 2.79 -13.50
C ASN A 21 7.29 4.05 -13.99
N GLN A 22 8.04 5.13 -14.25
CA GLN A 22 7.47 6.40 -14.71
C GLN A 22 6.80 6.29 -16.09
N SER A 23 7.13 5.25 -16.88
CA SER A 23 6.43 4.90 -18.11
C SER A 23 4.94 4.56 -17.90
N ASP A 24 4.56 4.20 -16.68
CA ASP A 24 3.20 3.78 -16.34
C ASP A 24 2.29 5.00 -16.00
N GLN A 25 2.83 6.22 -16.13
CA GLN A 25 2.15 7.47 -15.82
C GLN A 25 1.25 7.89 -16.99
N LYS A 26 -0.08 7.86 -16.79
CA LYS A 26 -1.06 8.14 -17.85
C LYS A 26 -1.26 9.63 -18.13
N PHE A 27 -1.03 10.51 -17.16
CA PHE A 27 -1.22 11.97 -17.28
C PHE A 27 -0.22 12.73 -16.38
N LEU A 28 0.08 13.99 -16.73
CA LEU A 28 0.94 14.96 -16.00
C LEU A 28 0.96 14.74 -14.47
N GLY A 29 1.92 13.96 -13.98
CA GLY A 29 2.10 13.72 -12.55
C GLY A 29 1.11 12.75 -11.89
N LEU A 30 0.04 12.34 -12.57
CA LEU A 30 -0.99 11.45 -12.03
C LEU A 30 -0.73 10.01 -12.43
N ILE A 31 -0.67 9.16 -11.42
CA ILE A 31 -0.52 7.72 -11.57
C ILE A 31 -1.88 7.11 -11.28
N ASP A 32 -2.46 6.47 -12.28
CA ASP A 32 -3.69 5.70 -12.12
C ASP A 32 -3.31 4.33 -11.56
N ILE A 33 -3.30 4.26 -10.23
CA ILE A 33 -2.89 3.09 -9.49
C ILE A 33 -4.07 2.11 -9.50
N THR A 34 -4.01 1.06 -10.33
CA THR A 34 -5.04 0.00 -10.36
C THR A 34 -4.93 -0.98 -9.19
N TYR A 35 -4.21 -0.62 -8.12
CA TYR A 35 -4.07 -1.45 -6.93
C TYR A 35 -5.36 -1.38 -6.12
N ASN A 36 -5.89 -2.55 -5.79
CA ASN A 36 -7.14 -2.68 -5.07
C ASN A 36 -6.83 -3.00 -3.60
N ASP A 37 -6.93 -1.96 -2.77
CA ASP A 37 -6.64 -2.03 -1.33
C ASP A 37 -7.46 -3.13 -0.62
N VAL A 38 -8.68 -3.41 -1.09
CA VAL A 38 -9.57 -4.47 -0.54
C VAL A 38 -9.05 -5.86 -0.88
N GLU A 39 -8.56 -6.08 -2.09
CA GLU A 39 -7.99 -7.38 -2.49
C GLU A 39 -6.67 -7.65 -1.76
N TYR A 40 -5.90 -6.59 -1.49
CA TYR A 40 -4.68 -6.70 -0.68
C TYR A 40 -4.99 -7.02 0.77
N TRP A 41 -6.04 -6.43 1.33
CA TRP A 41 -6.52 -6.79 2.65
C TRP A 41 -6.89 -8.28 2.75
N LYS A 42 -7.62 -8.83 1.77
CA LYS A 42 -7.92 -10.27 1.70
C LYS A 42 -6.64 -11.12 1.68
N THR A 43 -5.67 -10.74 0.86
CA THR A 43 -4.36 -11.42 0.79
C THR A 43 -3.63 -11.39 2.13
N LEU A 44 -3.65 -10.25 2.83
CA LEU A 44 -3.04 -10.13 4.16
C LEU A 44 -3.76 -11.00 5.20
N LYS A 45 -5.10 -11.11 5.17
CA LYS A 45 -5.87 -12.02 6.07
C LYS A 45 -5.48 -13.50 5.91
N HIS A 46 -5.02 -13.91 4.73
CA HIS A 46 -4.48 -15.27 4.53
C HIS A 46 -3.08 -15.46 5.13
N THR A 47 -2.27 -14.41 5.18
CA THR A 47 -0.88 -14.46 5.66
C THR A 47 -0.78 -14.21 7.17
N PHE A 48 -1.67 -13.38 7.71
CA PHE A 48 -1.70 -12.98 9.11
C PHE A 48 -3.05 -13.41 9.73
N PRO A 49 -3.11 -14.58 10.40
CA PRO A 49 -4.35 -15.11 10.97
C PRO A 49 -5.05 -14.13 11.91
N ASN A 50 -4.28 -13.31 12.63
CA ASN A 50 -4.79 -12.30 13.57
C ASN A 50 -5.61 -11.18 12.89
N LEU A 51 -5.50 -11.02 11.57
CA LEU A 51 -6.32 -10.09 10.80
C LEU A 51 -7.71 -10.65 10.48
N GLN A 52 -7.96 -11.95 10.67
CA GLN A 52 -9.22 -12.57 10.26
C GLN A 52 -10.44 -11.95 10.95
N GLU A 53 -10.27 -11.48 12.18
CA GLU A 53 -11.31 -10.84 12.99
C GLU A 53 -11.62 -9.39 12.58
N PHE A 54 -10.82 -8.80 11.69
CA PHE A 54 -10.94 -7.41 11.28
C PHE A 54 -11.42 -7.30 9.83
N GLU A 55 -12.43 -6.46 9.63
CA GLU A 55 -12.82 -6.00 8.30
C GLU A 55 -11.90 -4.88 7.84
N TYR A 56 -11.84 -4.68 6.53
CA TYR A 56 -10.96 -3.69 5.90
C TYR A 56 -11.15 -2.28 6.49
N GLU A 57 -12.39 -1.93 6.84
CA GLU A 57 -12.78 -0.64 7.40
C GLU A 57 -12.30 -0.45 8.85
N ASN A 58 -11.97 -1.53 9.57
CA ASN A 58 -11.53 -1.44 10.97
C ASN A 58 -10.08 -1.00 11.11
N VAL A 59 -9.26 -1.22 10.08
CA VAL A 59 -7.84 -0.85 10.08
C VAL A 59 -7.57 -0.01 8.83
N PRO A 60 -7.45 1.32 8.95
CA PRO A 60 -7.28 2.18 7.78
C PRO A 60 -5.94 1.89 7.08
N PRO A 61 -5.93 1.78 5.75
CA PRO A 61 -4.69 1.69 4.99
C PRO A 61 -3.93 3.01 5.01
N MET A 62 -2.63 2.91 4.76
CA MET A 62 -1.71 4.01 4.55
C MET A 62 -1.06 3.83 3.20
N LYS A 63 -1.10 4.86 2.35
CA LYS A 63 -0.47 4.81 1.04
C LYS A 63 0.89 5.48 1.11
N VAL A 64 1.92 4.75 0.68
CA VAL A 64 3.30 5.24 0.70
C VAL A 64 3.91 5.14 -0.68
N ILE A 65 4.38 6.27 -1.19
CA ILE A 65 5.23 6.32 -2.39
C ILE A 65 6.65 6.63 -1.93
N TYR A 66 7.58 5.74 -2.24
CA TYR A 66 8.97 5.95 -1.88
C TYR A 66 9.92 5.83 -3.06
N ASN A 67 10.86 6.77 -3.12
CA ASN A 67 11.93 6.79 -4.09
C ASN A 67 13.28 6.76 -3.37
N VAL A 68 13.88 5.57 -3.28
CA VAL A 68 15.18 5.36 -2.62
C VAL A 68 16.28 6.24 -3.23
N LYS A 69 16.28 6.42 -4.55
CA LYS A 69 17.28 7.24 -5.24
C LYS A 69 17.17 8.73 -4.88
N LYS A 70 15.94 9.21 -4.63
CA LYS A 70 15.67 10.62 -4.29
C LYS A 70 15.49 10.87 -2.79
N LYS A 71 15.55 9.82 -1.94
CA LYS A 71 15.19 9.88 -0.51
C LYS A 71 13.84 10.56 -0.24
N LEU A 72 12.89 10.38 -1.15
CA LEU A 72 11.55 10.98 -1.05
C LEU A 72 10.57 9.91 -0.56
N CYS A 73 9.79 10.25 0.47
CA CYS A 73 8.66 9.46 0.97
C CYS A 73 7.44 10.38 1.01
N LEU A 74 6.38 10.01 0.29
CA LEU A 74 5.09 10.68 0.33
C LEU A 74 4.09 9.72 0.98
N TYR A 75 3.25 10.29 1.82
CA TYR A 75 2.35 9.56 2.70
C TYR A 75 0.95 10.18 2.65
N GLU A 76 -0.07 9.34 2.50
CA GLU A 76 -1.48 9.73 2.47
C GLU A 76 -2.28 8.86 3.47
N HIS A 77 -3.10 9.54 4.30
CA HIS A 77 -3.96 8.97 5.35
C HIS A 77 -5.38 8.75 4.85
#